data_AF-A0A9Q0CR32-F1
#
_entry.id   AF-A0A9Q0CR32-F1
#
_cell.length_a   1.000
_cell.length_b   1.000
_cell.length_c   1.000
_cell.angle_alpha   90.00
_cell.angle_beta   90.00
_cell.angle_gamma   90.00
#
_symmetry.space_group_name_H-M   'P 1'
#
loop_
_entity.id
_entity.type
_entity.pdbx_description
1 polymer ?
#
loop_
_entity_poly.entity_id
_entity_poly.type
_entity_poly.pdbx_seq_one_letter_code
_entity_poly.pdbx_strand_id
1 'polypeptide(L)'
;MVDRGQNELLHPVISDLMVVLSKANNDLTNVQHRLQIDFQQSYPDHVNPCKLVARVKKIQEELEALKELSRELLAEKQDLIDKARASLVGQKVSLQRLLASSGLPPISESDEGAFANLNKIISEWTSQVRAKKKDGEDSDSEDINKMLFSPSPFH
;
A
#
# COMPACT_ATOMS: atom_id res chain seq x y z
N MET A 1 34.64 12.44 -73.16
CA MET A 1 34.86 11.63 -71.94
C MET A 1 33.99 12.25 -70.85
N VAL A 2 32.76 11.72 -70.71
CA VAL A 2 32.25 10.99 -69.52
C VAL A 2 32.12 11.95 -68.32
N ASP A 3 30.96 12.29 -67.76
CA ASP A 3 29.60 11.75 -67.89
C ASP A 3 28.62 12.88 -67.54
N ARG A 4 27.58 13.06 -68.36
CA ARG A 4 26.54 14.06 -68.16
C ARG A 4 25.31 13.33 -67.69
N GLY A 5 24.88 13.64 -66.47
CA GLY A 5 23.46 13.64 -66.10
C GLY A 5 22.78 12.28 -66.06
N GLN A 6 22.70 11.71 -64.87
CA GLN A 6 21.59 10.88 -64.41
C GLN A 6 21.68 10.79 -62.88
N ASN A 7 21.50 11.94 -62.21
CA ASN A 7 20.66 11.89 -61.02
C ASN A 7 19.32 11.41 -61.57
N GLU A 8 18.99 10.17 -61.27
CA GLU A 8 17.80 9.46 -61.73
C GLU A 8 16.61 10.43 -61.73
N LEU A 9 15.94 10.56 -62.88
CA LEU A 9 14.67 11.28 -62.98
C LEU A 9 13.66 10.54 -62.09
N LEU A 10 13.63 10.87 -60.81
CA LEU A 10 12.59 10.49 -59.89
C LEU A 10 11.27 10.98 -60.49
N HIS A 11 10.41 10.03 -60.85
CA HIS A 11 9.08 10.29 -61.40
C HIS A 11 8.38 11.39 -60.57
N PRO A 12 7.68 12.38 -61.17
CA PRO A 12 7.14 13.54 -60.47
C PRO A 12 6.37 13.19 -59.19
N VAL A 13 5.59 12.10 -59.24
CA VAL A 13 4.86 11.56 -58.08
C VAL A 13 5.78 11.10 -56.93
N ILE A 14 6.94 10.53 -57.24
CA ILE A 14 7.93 10.13 -56.24
C ILE A 14 8.59 11.37 -55.64
N SER A 15 8.87 12.39 -56.45
CA SER A 15 9.37 13.68 -55.96
C SER A 15 8.36 14.38 -55.05
N ASP A 16 7.08 14.39 -55.42
CA ASP A 16 5.98 14.92 -54.59
C ASP A 16 5.81 14.12 -53.29
N LEU A 17 5.92 12.79 -53.36
CA LEU A 17 5.89 11.92 -52.18
C LEU A 17 7.05 12.21 -51.23
N MET A 18 8.27 12.39 -51.76
CA MET A 18 9.45 12.75 -50.97
C MET A 18 9.28 14.10 -50.27
N VAL A 19 8.67 15.07 -50.94
CA VAL A 19 8.34 16.38 -50.35
C VAL A 19 7.32 16.23 -49.21
N VAL A 20 6.24 15.46 -49.42
CA VAL A 20 5.21 15.23 -48.40
C VAL A 20 5.79 14.47 -47.20
N LEU A 21 6.58 13.43 -47.42
CA LEU A 21 7.24 12.67 -46.35
C LEU A 21 8.23 13.54 -45.57
N SER A 22 9.01 14.37 -46.27
CA SER A 22 9.95 15.29 -45.63
C SER A 22 9.21 16.34 -44.78
N LYS A 23 8.09 16.86 -45.29
CA LYS A 23 7.21 17.75 -44.53
C LYS A 23 6.62 17.06 -43.30
N ALA A 24 6.07 15.85 -43.45
CA ALA A 24 5.52 15.08 -42.34
C ALA A 24 6.57 14.77 -41.28
N ASN A 25 7.80 14.44 -41.69
CA ASN A 25 8.91 14.22 -40.78
C ASN A 25 9.30 15.48 -39.99
N ASN A 26 9.34 16.62 -40.66
CA ASN A 26 9.59 17.91 -40.00
C ASN A 26 8.45 18.28 -39.03
N ASP A 27 7.20 18.06 -39.43
CA ASP A 27 6.03 18.29 -38.58
C ASP A 27 6.06 17.38 -37.34
N LEU A 28 6.41 16.11 -37.50
CA LEU A 28 6.54 15.16 -36.39
C LEU A 28 7.68 15.55 -35.44
N THR A 29 8.81 16.02 -35.99
CA THR A 29 9.95 16.51 -35.21
C THR A 29 9.56 17.75 -34.38
N ASN A 30 8.78 18.67 -34.97
CA ASN A 30 8.26 19.84 -34.27
C ASN A 30 7.28 19.46 -33.15
N VAL A 31 6.41 18.48 -33.39
CA VAL A 31 5.50 17.94 -32.36
C VAL A 31 6.30 17.31 -31.22
N GLN A 32 7.29 16.48 -31.53
CA GLN A 32 8.17 15.87 -30.52
C GLN A 32 8.88 16.93 -29.68
N HIS A 33 9.42 17.97 -30.31
CA HIS A 33 10.11 19.04 -29.59
C HIS A 33 9.19 19.82 -28.65
N ARG A 34 7.98 20.17 -29.11
CA ARG A 34 6.98 20.83 -28.26
C ARG A 34 6.56 19.96 -27.08
N LEU A 35 6.27 18.67 -27.31
CA LEU A 35 5.93 17.74 -26.24
C LEU A 35 7.05 17.63 -25.21
N GLN A 36 8.31 17.65 -25.64
CA GLN A 36 9.46 17.62 -24.73
C GLN A 36 9.55 18.88 -23.86
N ILE A 37 9.32 20.06 -24.45
CA ILE A 37 9.28 21.33 -23.71
C ILE A 37 8.13 21.32 -22.71
N ASP A 38 6.92 20.99 -23.17
CA ASP A 38 5.72 20.94 -22.33
C ASP A 38 5.90 19.95 -21.16
N PHE A 39 6.54 18.80 -21.42
CA PHE A 39 6.87 17.82 -20.39
C PHE A 39 7.85 18.36 -19.36
N GLN A 40 8.94 19.02 -19.78
CA GLN A 40 9.93 19.61 -18.86
C GLN A 40 9.37 20.80 -18.06
N GLN A 41 8.47 21.59 -18.66
CA GLN A 41 7.78 22.68 -17.98
C GLN A 41 6.77 22.17 -16.95
N SER A 42 6.03 21.12 -17.29
CA SER A 42 5.03 20.52 -16.40
C SER A 42 5.66 19.70 -15.28
N TYR A 43 6.81 19.08 -15.53
CA TYR A 43 7.50 18.20 -14.61
C TYR A 43 8.96 18.66 -14.45
N PRO A 44 9.27 19.50 -13.44
CA PRO A 44 10.65 19.91 -13.17
C PRO A 44 11.55 18.68 -12.85
N ASP A 45 12.87 18.81 -13.02
CA ASP A 45 13.87 17.71 -12.99
C ASP A 45 13.79 16.77 -11.76
N HIS A 46 13.21 17.23 -10.65
CA HIS A 46 13.04 16.48 -9.42
C HIS A 46 11.75 15.64 -9.36
N VAL A 47 10.81 15.84 -10.30
CA VAL A 47 9.50 15.18 -10.35
C VAL A 47 9.38 14.39 -11.65
N ASN A 48 9.90 13.16 -11.66
CA ASN A 48 9.70 12.25 -12.79
C ASN A 48 8.45 11.37 -12.54
N PRO A 49 7.39 11.46 -13.37
CA PRO A 49 6.16 10.69 -13.19
C PRO A 49 6.39 9.17 -13.12
N CYS A 50 7.28 8.63 -13.96
CA CYS A 50 7.62 7.21 -13.92
C CYS A 50 8.28 6.80 -12.60
N LYS A 51 9.16 7.64 -12.05
CA LYS A 51 9.77 7.41 -10.73
C LYS A 51 8.74 7.53 -9.61
N LEU A 52 7.79 8.46 -9.71
CA LEU A 52 6.70 8.57 -8.75
C LEU A 52 5.82 7.31 -8.75
N VAL A 53 5.39 6.86 -9.92
CA VAL A 53 4.61 5.62 -10.07
C VAL A 53 5.38 4.42 -9.50
N ALA A 54 6.68 4.31 -9.78
CA ALA A 54 7.50 3.24 -9.21
C ALA A 54 7.58 3.31 -7.67
N ARG A 55 7.74 4.51 -7.10
CA ARG A 55 7.72 4.72 -5.64
C ARG A 55 6.37 4.38 -5.02
N VAL A 56 5.27 4.80 -5.66
CA VAL A 56 3.91 4.50 -5.20
C VAL A 56 3.67 2.99 -5.20
N LYS A 57 4.03 2.29 -6.28
CA LYS A 57 3.93 0.82 -6.35
C LYS A 57 4.71 0.15 -5.24
N LYS A 58 5.95 0.59 -5.02
CA LYS A 58 6.79 0.06 -3.93
C LYS A 58 6.16 0.30 -2.55
N ILE A 59 5.62 1.49 -2.29
CA ILE A 59 4.93 1.80 -1.04
C ILE A 59 3.68 0.93 -0.86
N GLN A 60 2.93 0.67 -1.92
CA GLN A 60 1.76 -0.23 -1.88
C GLN A 60 2.17 -1.66 -1.54
N GLU A 61 3.23 -2.17 -2.15
CA GLU A 61 3.78 -3.50 -1.84
C GLU A 61 4.28 -3.59 -0.38
N GLU A 62 5.03 -2.59 0.09
CA GLU A 62 5.52 -2.52 1.47
C GLU A 62 4.38 -2.39 2.48
N LEU A 63 3.31 -1.66 2.14
CA LEU A 63 2.13 -1.51 2.98
C LEU A 63 1.39 -2.84 3.17
N GLU A 64 1.18 -3.60 2.10
CA GLU A 64 0.56 -4.92 2.18
C GLU A 64 1.40 -5.91 3.00
N ALA A 65 2.73 -5.91 2.80
CA ALA A 65 3.62 -6.71 3.62
C ALA A 65 3.55 -6.31 5.12
N LEU A 66 3.50 -5.01 5.41
CA LEU A 66 3.38 -4.51 6.77
C LEU A 66 2.04 -4.87 7.42
N LYS A 67 0.93 -4.79 6.67
CA LYS A 67 -0.40 -5.23 7.12
C LYS A 67 -0.37 -6.69 7.53
N GLU A 68 0.23 -7.56 6.71
CA GLU A 68 0.32 -8.99 7.01
C GLU A 68 1.18 -9.25 8.26
N LEU A 69 2.36 -8.63 8.38
CA LEU A 69 3.21 -8.73 9.57
C LEU A 69 2.48 -8.25 10.84
N SER A 70 1.70 -7.16 10.74
CA SER A 70 0.91 -6.66 11.86
C SER A 70 -0.19 -7.64 12.28
N ARG A 71 -0.79 -8.35 11.31
CA ARG A 71 -1.81 -9.36 11.54
C ARG A 71 -1.23 -10.59 12.23
N GLU A 72 -0.08 -11.06 11.78
CA GLU A 72 0.67 -12.16 12.41
C GLU A 72 1.05 -11.80 13.85
N LEU A 73 1.63 -10.62 14.08
CA LEU A 73 2.00 -10.15 15.42
C LEU A 73 0.79 -10.07 16.37
N LEU A 74 -0.36 -9.60 15.87
CA LEU A 74 -1.60 -9.58 16.66
C LEU A 74 -2.10 -10.98 16.99
N ALA A 75 -1.95 -11.94 16.07
CA ALA A 75 -2.30 -13.34 16.31
C ALA A 75 -1.38 -13.98 17.37
N GLU A 76 -0.06 -13.78 17.28
CA GLU A 76 0.90 -14.26 18.28
C GLU A 76 0.63 -13.65 19.67
N LYS A 77 0.34 -12.35 19.72
CA LYS A 77 -0.02 -11.68 20.98
C LYS A 77 -1.28 -12.27 21.59
N GLN A 78 -2.30 -12.57 20.78
CA GLN A 78 -3.54 -13.19 21.26
C GLN A 78 -3.29 -14.60 21.81
N ASP A 79 -2.49 -15.41 21.10
CA ASP A 79 -2.11 -16.75 21.57
C ASP A 79 -1.34 -16.70 22.90
N LEU A 80 -0.44 -15.74 23.08
CA LEU A 80 0.26 -15.54 24.34
C LEU A 80 -0.70 -15.16 25.49
N ILE A 81 -1.66 -14.27 25.22
CA ILE A 81 -2.70 -13.90 26.19
C ILE A 81 -3.53 -15.12 26.58
N ASP A 82 -3.93 -15.94 25.62
CA ASP A 82 -4.73 -17.15 25.86
C ASP A 82 -3.96 -18.19 26.67
N LYS A 83 -2.67 -18.42 26.36
CA LYS A 83 -1.78 -19.28 27.13
C LYS A 83 -1.58 -18.79 28.56
N ALA A 84 -1.32 -17.50 28.75
CA ALA A 84 -1.17 -16.90 30.08
C ALA A 84 -2.45 -17.02 30.90
N ARG A 85 -3.61 -16.77 30.27
CA ARG A 85 -4.92 -16.91 30.90
C ARG A 85 -5.21 -18.35 31.32
N ALA A 86 -4.99 -19.32 30.42
CA ALA A 86 -5.20 -20.73 30.71
C ALA A 86 -4.31 -21.21 31.88
N SER A 87 -3.04 -20.80 31.87
CA SER A 87 -2.10 -21.09 32.95
C SER A 87 -2.57 -20.50 34.29
N LEU A 88 -2.95 -19.21 34.30
CA LEU A 88 -3.41 -18.53 35.51
C LEU A 88 -4.69 -19.16 36.09
N VAL A 89 -5.66 -19.51 35.24
CA VAL A 89 -6.87 -20.25 35.66
C VAL A 89 -6.47 -21.59 36.27
N GLY A 90 -5.57 -22.34 35.63
CA GLY A 90 -5.10 -23.63 36.13
C GLY A 90 -4.39 -23.52 37.49
N GLN A 91 -3.55 -22.50 37.66
CA GLN A 91 -2.88 -22.19 38.92
C GLN A 91 -3.88 -21.84 40.02
N LYS A 92 -4.85 -20.96 39.73
CA LYS A 92 -5.91 -20.57 40.66
C LYS A 92 -6.71 -21.77 41.16
N VAL A 93 -7.16 -22.64 40.25
CA VAL A 93 -7.92 -23.85 40.61
C VAL A 93 -7.08 -24.79 41.47
N SER A 94 -5.80 -24.95 41.14
CA SER A 94 -4.89 -25.81 41.91
C SER A 94 -4.65 -25.26 43.32
N LEU A 95 -4.44 -23.95 43.45
CA LEU A 95 -4.30 -23.27 44.74
C LEU A 95 -5.57 -23.38 45.58
N GLN A 96 -6.75 -23.14 44.99
CA GLN A 96 -8.02 -23.24 45.69
C GLN A 96 -8.26 -24.66 46.24
N ARG A 97 -7.89 -25.69 45.46
CA ARG A 97 -7.97 -27.09 45.88
C ARG A 97 -7.02 -27.39 47.04
N LEU A 98 -5.78 -26.91 46.98
CA LEU A 98 -4.79 -27.07 48.05
C LEU A 98 -5.27 -26.42 49.35
N LEU A 99 -5.79 -25.20 49.25
CA LEU A 99 -6.29 -24.42 50.37
C LEU A 99 -7.46 -25.13 51.06
N ALA A 100 -8.42 -25.64 50.26
CA ALA A 100 -9.53 -26.46 50.75
C ALA A 100 -9.04 -27.74 51.43
N SER A 101 -8.04 -28.44 50.86
CA SER A 101 -7.49 -29.66 51.46
C SER A 101 -6.72 -29.43 52.77
N SER A 102 -6.16 -28.23 52.96
CA SER A 102 -5.42 -27.83 54.16
C SER A 102 -6.31 -27.18 55.22
N GLY A 103 -7.63 -27.06 54.99
CA GLY A 103 -8.56 -26.38 55.90
C GLY A 103 -8.33 -24.87 56.03
N LEU A 104 -7.64 -24.27 55.07
CA LEU A 104 -7.35 -22.84 55.04
C LEU A 104 -8.49 -22.07 54.36
N PRO A 105 -8.73 -20.80 54.74
CA PRO A 105 -9.76 -19.98 54.11
C PRO A 105 -9.50 -19.81 52.61
N PRO A 106 -10.55 -19.69 51.77
CA PRO A 106 -10.42 -19.54 50.32
C PRO A 106 -9.61 -18.29 49.90
N ILE A 107 -9.26 -18.23 48.61
CA ILE A 107 -8.53 -17.10 48.01
C ILE A 107 -9.23 -15.77 48.36
N SER A 108 -8.45 -14.73 48.67
CA SER A 108 -8.95 -13.42 49.10
C SER A 108 -9.89 -12.79 48.07
N GLU A 109 -10.93 -12.08 48.52
CA GLU A 109 -11.83 -11.30 47.65
C GLU A 109 -11.07 -10.26 46.81
N SER A 110 -9.95 -9.75 47.34
CA SER A 110 -9.06 -8.84 46.60
C SER A 110 -8.44 -9.53 45.37
N ASP A 111 -8.02 -10.78 45.49
CA ASP A 111 -7.41 -11.54 44.39
C ASP A 111 -8.46 -11.93 43.35
N GLU A 112 -9.68 -12.23 43.79
CA GLU A 112 -10.82 -12.47 42.91
C GLU A 112 -11.18 -11.21 42.10
N GLY A 113 -11.17 -10.04 42.74
CA GLY A 113 -11.34 -8.74 42.08
C GLY A 113 -10.26 -8.44 41.04
N ALA A 114 -8.99 -8.73 41.36
CA ALA A 114 -7.87 -8.58 40.43
C ALA A 114 -8.02 -9.51 39.21
N PHE A 115 -8.45 -10.75 39.43
CA PHE A 115 -8.70 -11.73 38.37
C PHE A 115 -9.88 -11.32 37.47
N ALA A 116 -10.97 -10.81 38.05
CA ALA A 116 -12.11 -10.28 37.30
C ALA A 116 -11.70 -9.08 36.45
N ASN A 117 -10.89 -8.16 36.99
CA ASN A 117 -10.36 -7.01 36.26
C ASN A 117 -9.50 -7.44 35.07
N LEU A 118 -8.60 -8.41 35.25
CA LEU A 118 -7.79 -8.96 34.16
C LEU A 118 -8.66 -9.55 33.04
N ASN A 119 -9.69 -10.33 33.37
CA ASN A 119 -10.59 -10.89 32.35
C ASN A 119 -11.35 -9.79 31.58
N LYS A 120 -11.74 -8.71 32.27
CA LYS A 120 -12.36 -7.55 31.63
C LYS A 120 -11.39 -6.91 30.61
N ILE A 121 -10.16 -6.63 31.02
CA ILE A 121 -9.12 -6.03 30.14
C ILE A 121 -8.86 -6.93 28.92
N ILE A 122 -8.77 -8.25 29.10
CA ILE A 122 -8.61 -9.21 28.00
C ILE A 122 -9.80 -9.16 27.04
N SER A 123 -11.04 -9.15 27.57
CA SER A 123 -12.24 -9.10 26.72
C SER A 123 -12.35 -7.81 25.91
N GLU A 124 -11.91 -6.69 26.50
CA GLU A 124 -11.86 -5.39 25.84
C GLU A 124 -10.82 -5.42 24.71
N TRP A 125 -9.61 -5.93 24.98
CA TRP A 125 -8.59 -6.16 23.96
C TRP A 125 -9.16 -6.97 22.79
N THR A 126 -9.84 -8.09 23.07
CA THR A 126 -10.33 -9.01 22.02
C THR A 126 -11.40 -8.36 21.16
N SER A 127 -12.19 -7.47 21.76
CA SER A 127 -13.18 -6.67 21.05
C SER A 127 -12.51 -5.65 20.13
N GLN A 128 -11.47 -4.95 20.60
CA GLN A 128 -10.73 -3.96 19.81
C GLN A 128 -10.02 -4.57 18.60
N VAL A 129 -9.39 -5.73 18.77
CA VAL A 129 -8.71 -6.41 17.65
C VAL A 129 -9.70 -6.97 16.63
N ARG A 130 -10.87 -7.44 17.08
CA ARG A 130 -11.94 -7.86 16.16
C ARG A 130 -12.55 -6.67 15.40
N ALA A 131 -12.69 -5.51 16.04
CA ALA A 131 -13.21 -4.30 15.39
C ALA A 131 -12.27 -3.82 14.28
N LYS A 132 -10.97 -3.70 14.57
CA LYS A 132 -9.95 -3.28 13.59
C LYS A 132 -9.82 -4.21 12.38
N LYS A 133 -10.12 -5.50 12.53
CA LYS A 133 -10.14 -6.45 11.41
C LYS A 133 -11.23 -6.12 10.38
N LYS A 134 -12.35 -5.51 10.80
CA LYS A 134 -13.48 -5.19 9.91
C LYS A 134 -13.31 -3.89 9.13
N ASP A 135 -12.66 -2.89 9.73
CA ASP A 135 -12.50 -1.58 9.09
C ASP A 135 -11.49 -1.57 7.93
N GLY A 136 -10.64 -2.60 7.83
CA GLY A 136 -9.59 -2.68 6.80
C GLY A 136 -10.01 -3.32 5.47
N GLU A 137 -11.20 -3.90 5.36
CA GLU A 137 -11.65 -4.58 4.12
C GLU A 137 -12.34 -3.63 3.11
N ASP A 138 -12.78 -2.44 3.51
CA ASP A 138 -13.65 -1.57 2.68
C ASP A 138 -12.98 -0.34 2.05
N SER A 139 -11.70 -0.02 2.35
CA SER A 139 -11.13 1.30 2.04
C SER A 139 -10.11 1.38 0.90
N ASP A 140 -9.79 0.28 0.20
CA ASP A 140 -8.63 0.24 -0.69
C ASP A 140 -9.02 -0.05 -2.15
N SER A 141 -9.17 1.01 -2.95
CA SER A 141 -8.66 1.08 -4.34
C SER A 141 -9.21 2.25 -5.15
N GLU A 142 -10.39 2.78 -4.82
CA GLU A 142 -11.08 3.75 -5.69
C GLU A 142 -10.55 5.20 -5.61
N ASP A 143 -9.87 5.55 -4.52
CA ASP A 143 -9.53 6.97 -4.25
C ASP A 143 -8.19 7.44 -4.81
N ILE A 144 -7.20 6.57 -5.01
CA ILE A 144 -5.84 7.05 -5.40
C ILE A 144 -5.84 7.61 -6.83
N ASN A 145 -6.50 6.93 -7.77
CA ASN A 145 -6.59 7.43 -9.14
C ASN A 145 -7.49 8.67 -9.23
N LYS A 146 -8.55 8.78 -8.42
CA LYS A 146 -9.38 10.00 -8.40
C LYS A 146 -8.64 11.18 -7.77
N MET A 147 -7.85 10.96 -6.74
CA MET A 147 -7.08 12.01 -6.07
C MET A 147 -5.92 12.54 -6.94
N LEU A 148 -5.29 11.69 -7.74
CA LEU A 148 -4.18 12.08 -8.63
C LEU A 148 -4.63 12.77 -9.93
N PHE A 149 -5.85 12.49 -10.40
CA PHE A 149 -6.36 12.98 -11.69
C PHE A 149 -7.59 13.88 -11.57
N SER A 150 -7.94 14.33 -10.36
CA SER A 150 -8.93 15.40 -10.20
C SER A 150 -8.40 16.71 -10.78
N PRO A 151 -9.15 17.41 -11.65
CA PRO A 151 -8.77 18.75 -12.05
C PRO A 151 -8.82 19.67 -10.82
N SER A 152 -7.71 20.34 -10.53
CA SER A 152 -7.65 21.32 -9.43
C SER A 152 -8.70 22.41 -9.67
N PRO A 153 -9.59 22.71 -8.71
CA PRO A 153 -10.68 23.65 -8.93
C PRO A 153 -10.23 25.08 -8.60
N PHE A 154 -9.12 25.57 -9.16
CA PHE A 154 -8.79 26.99 -9.09
C PHE A 154 -8.10 27.49 -10.36
N HIS A 155 -8.46 28.73 -10.67
CA HIS A 155 -8.38 29.49 -11.92
C HIS A 155 -6.97 29.68 -12.50
#